data_AF-S0G1R3-F1
#
_entry.id   AF-S0G1R3-F1
#
_cell.length_a   1.000
_cell.length_b   1.000
_cell.length_c   1.000
_cell.angle_alpha   90.00
_cell.angle_beta   90.00
_cell.angle_gamma   90.00
#
_symmetry.space_group_name_H-M   'P 1'
#
loop_
_entity.id
_entity.type
_entity.pdbx_description
1 polymer ?
#
loop_
_entity_poly.entity_id
_entity_poly.type
_entity_poly.pdbx_seq_one_letter_code
_entity_poly.pdbx_strand_id
1 'polypeptide(L)'
;MTNPRHYLFLTFIYLLVVAGVCALLATPLKAAFMANWGFNLLILAALCVGIAINVFQILRLEPEINWIKKFRTGDPGISTVEPPTLLSPLAKHLEEIHRDRFRLSAGSLSTVLDGIRGHLDEAREISKYMIGLLVFLGLLGTFWGLLQTIGTVGQVISGLEVGNGDYALLFDRLKQGLENPLKGMGTAFSSSLFGLGGSLVLGFIDIQAGHAQNRFFNEMEEWLSGVTRLVDVDELPGPVPGGSAEMFRNIDTNLRVLVNQMQKNNQAMASLLKQQQKKNPDSPPESEA
;
A
#
# COMPACT_ATOMS: atom_id res chain seq x y z
N MET A 1 15.57 -15.70 -0.08
CA MET A 1 14.68 -15.13 -1.12
C MET A 1 13.51 -16.04 -1.29
N THR A 2 12.41 -15.61 -0.73
CA THR A 2 11.20 -16.42 -0.52
C THR A 2 10.38 -16.37 -1.80
N ASN A 3 9.80 -17.50 -2.20
CA ASN A 3 9.14 -17.58 -3.51
C ASN A 3 7.80 -16.81 -3.45
N PRO A 4 7.62 -15.69 -4.19
CA PRO A 4 6.36 -14.93 -4.22
C PRO A 4 5.16 -15.78 -4.65
N ARG A 5 5.42 -16.91 -5.32
CA ARG A 5 4.47 -17.98 -5.66
C ARG A 5 3.64 -18.49 -4.49
N HIS A 6 4.16 -18.43 -3.27
CA HIS A 6 3.39 -18.84 -2.10
C HIS A 6 2.16 -17.94 -1.89
N TYR A 7 2.32 -16.61 -2.02
CA TYR A 7 1.21 -15.67 -1.89
C TYR A 7 0.18 -15.83 -3.02
N LEU A 8 0.63 -16.06 -4.27
CA LEU A 8 -0.27 -16.41 -5.38
C LEU A 8 -1.07 -17.68 -5.09
N PHE A 9 -0.42 -18.71 -4.57
CA PHE A 9 -1.07 -19.98 -4.24
C PHE A 9 -2.13 -19.81 -3.14
N LEU A 10 -1.83 -19.04 -2.08
CA LEU A 10 -2.81 -18.72 -1.04
C LEU A 10 -4.02 -17.93 -1.60
N THR A 11 -3.75 -16.92 -2.43
CA THR A 11 -4.79 -16.14 -3.11
C THR A 11 -5.67 -17.02 -3.99
N PHE A 12 -5.06 -17.97 -4.73
CA PHE A 12 -5.80 -18.90 -5.58
C PHE A 12 -6.65 -19.88 -4.76
N ILE A 13 -6.12 -20.44 -3.67
CA ILE A 13 -6.90 -21.28 -2.74
C ILE A 13 -8.09 -20.51 -2.19
N TYR A 14 -7.88 -19.27 -1.75
CA TYR A 14 -8.94 -18.43 -1.24
C TYR A 14 -10.04 -18.21 -2.28
N LEU A 15 -9.67 -17.85 -3.51
CA LEU A 15 -10.62 -17.71 -4.62
C LEU A 15 -11.38 -19.00 -4.91
N LEU A 16 -10.72 -20.16 -4.81
CA LEU A 16 -11.37 -21.47 -5.00
C LEU A 16 -12.39 -21.75 -3.90
N VAL A 17 -12.06 -21.45 -2.63
CA VAL A 17 -13.00 -21.57 -1.50
C VAL A 17 -14.21 -20.65 -1.71
N VAL A 18 -13.99 -19.38 -2.06
CA VAL A 18 -15.07 -18.42 -2.35
C VAL A 18 -15.93 -18.91 -3.51
N ALA A 19 -15.33 -19.40 -4.59
CA ALA A 19 -16.06 -19.98 -5.73
C ALA A 19 -16.89 -21.20 -5.32
N GLY A 20 -16.37 -22.05 -4.43
CA GLY A 20 -17.10 -23.19 -3.86
C GLY A 20 -18.33 -22.75 -3.05
N VAL A 21 -18.19 -21.72 -2.22
CA VAL A 21 -19.32 -21.12 -1.48
C VAL A 21 -20.36 -20.53 -2.45
N CYS A 22 -19.91 -19.79 -3.47
CA CYS A 22 -20.79 -19.25 -4.50
C CYS A 22 -21.52 -20.35 -5.29
N ALA A 23 -20.87 -21.49 -5.56
CA ALA A 23 -21.49 -22.63 -6.22
C ALA A 23 -22.58 -23.28 -5.36
N LEU A 24 -22.33 -23.43 -4.04
CA LEU A 24 -23.32 -23.93 -3.09
C LEU A 24 -24.54 -22.99 -2.98
N LEU A 25 -24.32 -21.68 -3.08
CA LEU A 25 -25.37 -20.66 -3.03
C LEU A 25 -25.85 -20.24 -4.43
N ALA A 26 -25.58 -21.00 -5.50
CA ALA A 26 -25.86 -20.57 -6.87
C ALA A 26 -27.34 -20.26 -7.13
N THR A 27 -28.26 -21.04 -6.55
CA THR A 27 -29.71 -20.83 -6.70
C THR A 27 -30.17 -19.48 -6.13
N PRO A 28 -29.93 -19.15 -4.83
CA PRO A 28 -30.30 -17.84 -4.30
C PRO A 28 -29.48 -16.70 -4.92
N LEU A 29 -28.19 -16.90 -5.24
CA LEU A 29 -27.36 -15.89 -5.91
C LEU A 29 -27.90 -15.53 -7.30
N LYS A 30 -28.37 -16.51 -8.08
CA LYS A 30 -28.96 -16.24 -9.40
C LYS A 30 -30.26 -15.45 -9.30
N ALA A 31 -31.12 -15.79 -8.33
CA ALA A 31 -32.37 -15.06 -8.10
C ALA A 31 -32.09 -13.60 -7.68
N ALA A 32 -31.13 -13.41 -6.77
CA ALA A 32 -30.62 -12.10 -6.38
C ALA A 32 -30.02 -11.32 -7.55
N PHE A 33 -29.20 -11.97 -8.38
CA PHE A 33 -28.54 -11.35 -9.53
C PHE A 33 -29.56 -10.81 -10.53
N MET A 34 -30.57 -11.61 -10.87
CA MET A 34 -31.59 -11.26 -11.87
C MET A 34 -32.50 -10.11 -11.44
N ALA A 35 -32.64 -9.86 -10.13
CA ALA A 35 -33.49 -8.77 -9.66
C ALA A 35 -32.96 -7.38 -10.02
N ASN A 36 -31.64 -7.20 -10.00
CA ASN A 36 -30.96 -5.95 -10.36
C ASN A 36 -29.82 -6.24 -11.35
N TRP A 37 -30.15 -6.88 -12.48
CA TRP A 37 -29.16 -7.38 -13.44
C TRP A 37 -28.12 -6.32 -13.85
N GLY A 38 -28.53 -5.07 -14.05
CA GLY A 38 -27.64 -3.96 -14.44
C GLY A 38 -26.58 -3.65 -13.38
N PHE A 39 -26.99 -3.36 -12.14
CA PHE A 39 -26.05 -3.06 -11.06
C PHE A 39 -25.22 -4.27 -10.66
N ASN A 40 -25.83 -5.46 -10.60
CA ASN A 40 -25.13 -6.68 -10.24
C ASN A 40 -24.07 -7.05 -11.29
N LEU A 41 -24.33 -6.81 -12.58
CA LEU A 41 -23.32 -6.97 -13.63
C LEU A 41 -22.17 -5.96 -13.47
N LEU A 42 -22.48 -4.70 -13.15
CA LEU A 42 -21.45 -3.68 -12.92
C LEU A 42 -20.57 -4.03 -11.72
N ILE A 43 -21.18 -4.51 -10.63
CA ILE A 43 -20.47 -4.98 -9.42
C ILE A 43 -19.56 -6.17 -9.77
N LEU A 44 -20.07 -7.13 -10.53
CA LEU A 44 -19.31 -8.31 -10.91
C LEU A 44 -18.14 -7.97 -11.86
N ALA A 45 -18.35 -7.03 -12.79
CA ALA A 45 -17.29 -6.51 -13.65
C ALA A 45 -16.20 -5.78 -12.84
N ALA A 46 -16.60 -4.90 -11.92
CA ALA A 46 -15.68 -4.21 -11.02
C ALA A 46 -14.90 -5.19 -10.13
N LEU A 47 -15.56 -6.24 -9.62
CA LEU A 47 -14.92 -7.32 -8.86
C LEU A 47 -13.87 -8.04 -9.70
N CYS A 48 -14.19 -8.42 -10.95
CA CYS A 48 -13.24 -9.07 -11.85
C CYS A 48 -12.03 -8.18 -12.14
N VAL A 49 -12.24 -6.88 -12.39
CA VAL A 49 -11.16 -5.91 -12.60
C VAL A 49 -10.30 -5.78 -11.34
N GLY A 50 -10.90 -5.66 -10.16
CA GLY A 50 -10.17 -5.59 -8.89
C GLY A 50 -9.33 -6.83 -8.62
N ILE A 51 -9.86 -8.02 -8.91
CA ILE A 51 -9.12 -9.29 -8.79
C ILE A 51 -7.95 -9.29 -9.77
N ALA A 52 -8.19 -8.90 -11.03
CA ALA A 52 -7.15 -8.86 -12.05
C ALA A 52 -6.02 -7.91 -11.66
N ILE A 53 -6.32 -6.69 -11.21
CA ILE A 53 -5.32 -5.71 -10.76
C ILE A 53 -4.44 -6.29 -9.65
N ASN A 54 -5.05 -6.87 -8.61
CA ASN A 54 -4.30 -7.45 -7.50
C ASN A 54 -3.44 -8.65 -7.93
N VAL A 55 -3.97 -9.53 -8.78
CA VAL A 55 -3.21 -10.68 -9.30
C VAL A 55 -2.05 -10.21 -10.18
N PHE A 56 -2.27 -9.23 -11.06
CA PHE A 56 -1.20 -8.62 -11.86
C PHE A 56 -0.14 -7.98 -10.97
N GLN A 57 -0.54 -7.33 -9.88
CA GLN A 57 0.38 -6.72 -8.94
C GLN A 57 1.29 -7.77 -8.29
N ILE A 58 0.75 -8.94 -7.93
CA ILE A 58 1.54 -10.06 -7.39
C ILE A 58 2.46 -10.67 -8.47
N LEU A 59 1.96 -10.87 -9.69
CA LEU A 59 2.73 -11.44 -10.82
C LEU A 59 3.88 -10.53 -11.25
N ARG A 60 3.70 -9.21 -11.18
CA ARG A 60 4.73 -8.22 -11.54
C ARG A 60 5.98 -8.31 -10.65
N LEU A 61 5.86 -8.83 -9.43
CA LEU A 61 7.01 -9.02 -8.51
C LEU A 61 7.91 -10.21 -8.91
N GLU A 62 7.40 -11.21 -9.64
CA GLU A 62 8.20 -12.38 -10.05
C GLU A 62 9.42 -12.06 -10.93
N PRO A 63 9.29 -11.32 -12.05
CA PRO A 63 10.42 -11.01 -12.92
C PRO A 63 11.49 -10.19 -12.20
N GLU A 64 11.10 -9.36 -11.23
CA GLU A 64 12.02 -8.49 -10.49
C GLU A 64 12.89 -9.26 -9.50
N ILE A 65 12.29 -10.19 -8.76
CA ILE A 65 13.03 -11.09 -7.87
C ILE A 65 13.99 -11.98 -8.66
N ASN A 66 13.57 -12.44 -9.85
CA ASN A 66 14.43 -13.25 -10.72
C ASN A 66 15.62 -12.45 -11.28
N TRP A 67 15.43 -11.17 -11.59
CA TRP A 67 16.51 -10.29 -12.01
C TRP A 67 17.54 -10.09 -10.88
N ILE A 68 17.10 -9.77 -9.65
CA ILE A 68 18.01 -9.60 -8.50
C ILE A 68 18.80 -10.89 -8.22
N LYS A 69 18.14 -12.07 -8.28
CA LYS A 69 18.82 -13.36 -8.11
C LYS A 69 19.92 -13.58 -9.14
N LYS A 70 19.64 -13.30 -10.42
CA LYS A 70 20.64 -13.44 -11.50
C LYS A 70 21.79 -12.44 -11.34
N PHE A 71 21.48 -11.18 -10.98
CA PHE A 71 22.50 -10.15 -10.71
C PHE A 71 23.44 -10.56 -9.56
N ARG A 72 22.90 -11.09 -8.46
CA ARG A 72 23.69 -11.56 -7.31
C ARG A 72 24.61 -12.75 -7.62
N THR A 73 24.29 -13.55 -8.63
CA THR A 73 25.03 -14.78 -8.96
C THR A 73 26.20 -14.50 -9.94
N GLY A 74 26.32 -13.27 -10.47
CA GLY A 74 27.48 -12.85 -11.26
C GLY A 74 27.60 -13.55 -12.63
N ASP A 75 26.50 -14.03 -13.20
CA ASP A 75 26.53 -14.76 -14.46
C ASP A 75 26.72 -13.78 -15.65
N PRO A 76 27.80 -13.90 -16.48
CA PRO A 76 28.16 -12.91 -17.51
C PRO A 76 27.18 -12.77 -18.70
N GLY A 77 26.02 -13.43 -18.65
CA GLY A 77 25.00 -13.45 -19.72
C GLY A 77 23.91 -12.37 -19.60
N ILE A 78 24.25 -11.18 -19.09
CA ILE A 78 23.29 -10.10 -18.74
C ILE A 78 22.48 -9.59 -19.96
N SER A 79 22.92 -9.84 -21.19
CA SER A 79 22.34 -9.28 -22.43
C SER A 79 21.01 -9.91 -22.90
N THR A 80 20.41 -10.87 -22.18
CA THR A 80 19.18 -11.56 -22.63
C THR A 80 18.01 -11.57 -21.64
N VAL A 81 18.15 -10.90 -20.48
CA VAL A 81 17.06 -10.84 -19.49
C VAL A 81 16.22 -9.60 -19.77
N GLU A 82 14.94 -9.83 -20.08
CA GLU A 82 13.92 -8.80 -20.30
C GLU A 82 13.97 -7.73 -19.21
N PRO A 83 14.04 -6.42 -19.55
CA PRO A 83 14.32 -5.38 -18.57
C PRO A 83 13.19 -5.28 -17.54
N PRO A 84 13.51 -5.34 -16.22
CA PRO A 84 12.50 -5.21 -15.18
C PRO A 84 11.89 -3.80 -15.19
N THR A 85 10.57 -3.70 -15.00
CA THR A 85 9.84 -2.43 -15.14
C THR A 85 9.92 -1.55 -13.90
N LEU A 86 9.94 -2.08 -12.67
CA LEU A 86 10.13 -1.25 -11.47
C LEU A 86 11.62 -1.04 -11.14
N LEU A 87 12.48 -2.01 -11.47
CA LEU A 87 13.92 -1.92 -11.22
C LEU A 87 14.69 -1.24 -12.36
N SER A 88 14.04 -0.78 -13.43
CA SER A 88 14.71 -0.13 -14.58
C SER A 88 15.65 1.03 -14.19
N PRO A 89 15.30 1.91 -13.23
CA PRO A 89 16.20 2.98 -12.78
C PRO A 89 17.41 2.46 -12.01
N LEU A 90 17.26 1.38 -11.23
CA LEU A 90 18.38 0.71 -10.54
C LEU A 90 19.26 -0.06 -11.51
N ALA A 91 18.66 -0.77 -12.47
CA ALA A 91 19.38 -1.61 -13.43
C ALA A 91 20.36 -0.78 -14.27
N LYS A 92 19.94 0.41 -14.75
CA LYS A 92 20.83 1.31 -15.50
C LYS A 92 22.00 1.82 -14.66
N HIS A 93 21.76 2.21 -13.41
CA HIS A 93 22.84 2.65 -12.53
C HIS A 93 23.75 1.48 -12.09
N LEU A 94 23.19 0.29 -11.83
CA LEU A 94 23.95 -0.90 -11.45
C LEU A 94 24.79 -1.48 -12.60
N GLU A 95 24.31 -1.40 -13.84
CA GLU A 95 25.07 -1.79 -15.03
C GLU A 95 26.31 -0.90 -15.21
N GLU A 96 26.20 0.38 -14.81
CA GLU A 96 27.31 1.34 -14.76
C GLU A 96 28.31 1.04 -13.63
N ILE A 97 27.85 0.55 -12.46
CA ILE A 97 28.70 0.11 -11.33
C ILE A 97 29.66 -1.02 -11.72
N HIS A 98 29.26 -1.91 -12.63
CA HIS A 98 30.09 -3.06 -13.03
C HIS A 98 31.21 -2.67 -14.00
N ARG A 99 31.06 -1.56 -14.74
CA ARG A 99 32.05 -1.12 -15.75
C ARG A 99 33.06 -0.12 -15.22
N ASP A 100 32.68 0.72 -14.26
CA ASP A 100 33.56 1.74 -13.71
C ASP A 100 33.32 1.83 -12.20
N ARG A 101 34.39 1.90 -11.41
CA ARG A 101 34.36 1.88 -9.93
C ARG A 101 33.75 3.15 -9.34
N PHE A 102 32.50 3.44 -9.69
CA PHE A 102 31.78 4.62 -9.22
C PHE A 102 31.10 4.34 -7.88
N ARG A 103 31.63 5.05 -6.89
CA ARG A 103 31.20 5.11 -5.49
C ARG A 103 29.84 5.80 -5.44
N LEU A 104 28.75 5.04 -5.34
CA LEU A 104 27.47 5.62 -4.97
C LEU A 104 27.44 5.84 -3.46
N SER A 105 27.35 7.11 -3.06
CA SER A 105 27.00 7.51 -1.69
C SER A 105 25.67 6.84 -1.29
N ALA A 106 25.58 6.34 -0.05
CA ALA A 106 24.38 5.73 0.52
C ALA A 106 23.08 6.56 0.29
N GLY A 107 23.21 7.88 0.08
CA GLY A 107 22.08 8.76 -0.25
C GLY A 107 21.40 8.48 -1.59
N SER A 108 22.12 8.10 -2.65
CA SER A 108 21.51 7.85 -3.97
C SER A 108 20.69 6.55 -4.00
N LEU A 109 21.07 5.56 -3.19
CA LEU A 109 20.35 4.30 -3.04
C LEU A 109 19.03 4.47 -2.26
N SER A 110 19.04 5.31 -1.22
CA SER A 110 17.84 5.67 -0.47
C SER A 110 16.79 6.32 -1.39
N THR A 111 17.20 7.25 -2.25
CA THR A 111 16.29 7.94 -3.18
C THR A 111 15.60 6.98 -4.15
N VAL A 112 16.31 5.96 -4.64
CA VAL A 112 15.69 4.98 -5.55
C VAL A 112 14.79 4.00 -4.81
N LEU A 113 15.14 3.63 -3.57
CA LEU A 113 14.28 2.84 -2.69
C LEU A 113 12.98 3.59 -2.38
N ASP A 114 13.06 4.90 -2.12
CA ASP A 114 11.90 5.77 -1.90
C ASP A 114 11.02 5.87 -3.17
N GLY A 115 11.63 5.93 -4.36
CA GLY A 115 10.89 5.89 -5.64
C GLY A 115 10.13 4.58 -5.86
N ILE A 116 10.74 3.44 -5.53
CA ILE A 116 10.10 2.11 -5.62
C ILE A 116 8.95 2.02 -4.60
N ARG A 117 9.16 2.53 -3.39
CA ARG A 117 8.11 2.61 -2.35
C ARG A 117 6.91 3.42 -2.82
N GLY A 118 7.15 4.59 -3.42
CA GLY A 118 6.09 5.43 -3.97
C GLY A 118 5.26 4.71 -5.05
N HIS A 119 5.90 4.01 -5.98
CA HIS A 119 5.18 3.24 -7.00
C HIS A 119 4.39 2.05 -6.44
N LEU A 120 4.91 1.38 -5.41
CA LEU A 120 4.20 0.29 -4.71
C LEU A 120 2.97 0.81 -3.96
N ASP A 121 3.11 1.97 -3.30
CA ASP A 121 2.03 2.62 -2.55
C ASP A 121 0.92 3.12 -3.49
N GLU A 122 1.26 3.75 -4.62
CA GLU A 122 0.28 4.20 -5.63
C GLU A 122 -0.55 3.03 -6.17
N ALA A 123 0.10 1.91 -6.48
CA ALA A 123 -0.59 0.72 -6.94
C ALA A 123 -1.50 0.11 -5.85
N ARG A 124 -1.21 0.33 -4.56
CA ARG A 124 -2.07 -0.09 -3.44
C ARG A 124 -3.28 0.84 -3.27
N GLU A 125 -3.12 2.13 -3.54
CA GLU A 125 -4.24 3.07 -3.52
C GLU A 125 -5.33 2.69 -4.53
N ILE A 126 -4.94 2.26 -5.73
CA ILE A 126 -5.89 1.77 -6.76
C ILE A 126 -6.71 0.58 -6.24
N SER A 127 -6.07 -0.36 -5.54
CA SER A 127 -6.75 -1.53 -4.98
C SER A 127 -7.75 -1.13 -3.88
N LYS A 128 -7.36 -0.22 -2.98
CA LYS A 128 -8.26 0.33 -1.95
C LYS A 128 -9.44 1.09 -2.56
N TYR A 129 -9.21 1.83 -3.63
CA TYR A 129 -10.27 2.50 -4.37
C TYR A 129 -11.27 1.49 -4.97
N MET A 130 -10.80 0.37 -5.54
CA MET A 130 -11.68 -0.69 -6.02
C MET A 130 -12.54 -1.29 -4.92
N ILE A 131 -11.99 -1.56 -3.73
CA ILE A 131 -12.76 -2.04 -2.57
C ILE A 131 -13.86 -1.02 -2.22
N GLY A 132 -13.53 0.27 -2.12
CA GLY A 132 -14.49 1.33 -1.85
C GLY A 132 -15.55 1.48 -2.95
N LEU A 133 -15.17 1.33 -4.21
CA LEU A 133 -16.08 1.36 -5.35
C LEU A 133 -17.10 0.23 -5.29
N LEU A 134 -16.69 -0.99 -4.93
CA LEU A 134 -17.62 -2.11 -4.76
C LEU A 134 -18.65 -1.85 -3.65
N VAL A 135 -18.21 -1.30 -2.52
CA VAL A 135 -19.10 -0.93 -1.42
C VAL A 135 -20.09 0.14 -1.88
N PHE A 136 -19.59 1.22 -2.49
CA PHE A 136 -20.41 2.31 -3.00
C PHE A 136 -21.43 1.83 -4.02
N LEU A 137 -21.01 0.95 -4.92
CA LEU A 137 -21.87 0.41 -5.97
C LEU A 137 -22.94 -0.52 -5.42
N GLY A 138 -22.63 -1.29 -4.38
CA GLY A 138 -23.61 -2.07 -3.62
C GLY A 138 -24.66 -1.19 -2.95
N LEU A 139 -24.24 -0.10 -2.31
CA LEU A 139 -25.14 0.89 -1.69
C LEU A 139 -26.00 1.60 -2.74
N LEU A 140 -25.43 1.95 -3.89
CA LEU A 140 -26.17 2.59 -4.98
C LEU A 140 -27.22 1.62 -5.56
N GLY A 141 -26.89 0.33 -5.66
CA GLY A 141 -27.85 -0.70 -6.09
C GLY A 141 -29.05 -0.84 -5.15
N THR A 142 -28.85 -0.74 -3.82
CA THR A 142 -29.99 -0.76 -2.89
C THR A 142 -30.83 0.50 -2.99
N PHE A 143 -30.18 1.66 -3.09
CA PHE A 143 -30.87 2.94 -3.28
C PHE A 143 -31.76 2.91 -4.52
N TRP A 144 -31.24 2.38 -5.64
CA TRP A 144 -32.01 2.22 -6.87
C TRP A 144 -33.21 1.29 -6.71
N GLY A 145 -33.03 0.13 -6.07
CA GLY A 145 -34.14 -0.79 -5.81
C GLY A 145 -35.22 -0.22 -4.87
N LEU A 146 -34.82 0.63 -3.91
CA LEU A 146 -35.78 1.36 -3.07
C LEU A 146 -36.53 2.44 -3.84
N LEU A 147 -35.88 3.16 -4.76
CA LEU A 147 -36.57 4.11 -5.65
C LEU A 147 -37.62 3.43 -6.52
N GLN A 148 -37.32 2.24 -7.05
CA GLN A 148 -38.28 1.46 -7.82
C GLN A 148 -39.49 1.04 -6.97
N THR A 149 -39.24 0.60 -5.73
CA THR A 149 -40.27 0.28 -4.73
C THR A 149 -41.19 1.48 -4.47
N ILE A 150 -40.63 2.68 -4.27
CA ILE A 150 -41.39 3.92 -4.06
C ILE A 150 -42.23 4.25 -5.30
N GLY A 151 -41.68 4.09 -6.50
CA GLY A 151 -42.40 4.29 -7.75
C GLY A 151 -43.63 3.38 -7.89
N THR A 152 -43.49 2.09 -7.57
CA THR A 152 -44.62 1.14 -7.58
C THR A 152 -45.69 1.49 -6.54
N VAL A 153 -45.30 1.93 -5.34
CA VAL A 153 -46.28 2.37 -4.31
C VAL A 153 -47.03 3.62 -4.80
N GLY A 154 -46.33 4.57 -5.43
CA GLY A 154 -46.96 5.75 -6.04
C GLY A 154 -48.00 5.37 -7.10
N GLN A 155 -47.68 4.42 -7.99
CA GLN A 155 -48.61 3.94 -9.01
C GLN A 155 -49.86 3.28 -8.41
N VAL A 156 -49.71 2.49 -7.34
CA VAL A 156 -50.84 1.87 -6.64
C VAL A 156 -51.75 2.93 -6.01
N ILE A 157 -51.18 3.95 -5.39
CA ILE A 157 -51.94 5.06 -4.78
C ILE A 157 -52.67 5.87 -5.86
N SER A 158 -52.00 6.21 -6.96
CA SER A 158 -52.62 6.96 -8.06
C SER A 158 -53.67 6.16 -8.84
N GLY A 159 -53.57 4.82 -8.85
CA GLY A 159 -54.50 3.93 -9.54
C GLY A 159 -55.79 3.61 -8.77
N LEU A 160 -55.94 4.11 -7.54
CA LEU A 160 -57.17 3.97 -6.74
C LEU A 160 -58.16 5.07 -7.14
N GLU A 161 -58.95 4.83 -8.18
CA GLU A 161 -60.14 5.63 -8.44
C GLU A 161 -61.18 5.34 -7.35
N VAL A 162 -61.50 6.35 -6.54
CA VAL A 162 -62.57 6.30 -5.54
C VAL A 162 -63.92 6.48 -6.26
N GLY A 163 -64.31 5.47 -7.03
CA GLY A 163 -65.65 5.36 -7.63
C GLY A 163 -66.57 4.51 -6.75
N ASN A 164 -67.89 4.65 -6.94
CA ASN A 164 -69.00 4.02 -6.19
C ASN A 164 -69.06 2.46 -6.26
N GLY A 165 -67.92 1.77 -6.30
CA GLY A 165 -67.77 0.32 -6.46
C GLY A 165 -67.12 -0.37 -5.27
N ASP A 166 -67.33 -1.68 -5.24
CA ASP A 166 -67.05 -2.67 -4.19
C ASP A 166 -65.73 -2.45 -3.39
N TYR A 167 -65.86 -2.02 -2.13
CA TYR A 167 -64.75 -1.77 -1.21
C TYR A 167 -63.87 -3.02 -0.97
N ALA A 168 -64.42 -4.23 -1.12
CA ALA A 168 -63.66 -5.46 -0.97
C ALA A 168 -62.60 -5.62 -2.09
N LEU A 169 -62.96 -5.24 -3.33
CA LEU A 169 -62.04 -5.24 -4.47
C LEU A 169 -60.97 -4.15 -4.35
N LEU A 170 -61.34 -2.97 -3.84
CA LEU A 170 -60.37 -1.89 -3.58
C LEU A 170 -59.36 -2.29 -2.50
N PHE A 171 -59.81 -2.95 -1.43
CA PHE A 171 -58.94 -3.43 -0.37
C PHE A 171 -57.99 -4.53 -0.86
N ASP A 172 -58.46 -5.48 -1.68
CA ASP A 172 -57.60 -6.53 -2.22
C ASP A 172 -56.56 -5.97 -3.21
N ARG A 173 -56.92 -4.94 -4.00
CA ARG A 173 -55.96 -4.20 -4.83
C ARG A 173 -54.92 -3.43 -4.01
N LEU A 174 -55.33 -2.78 -2.92
CA LEU A 174 -54.39 -2.11 -2.02
C LEU A 174 -53.42 -3.10 -1.38
N LYS A 175 -53.94 -4.23 -0.91
CA LYS A 175 -53.15 -5.32 -0.33
C LYS A 175 -52.14 -5.87 -1.33
N GLN A 176 -52.57 -6.24 -2.54
CA GLN A 176 -51.66 -6.72 -3.59
C GLN A 176 -50.64 -5.65 -4.02
N GLY A 177 -51.07 -4.40 -4.11
CA GLY A 177 -50.22 -3.26 -4.47
C GLY A 177 -49.15 -2.92 -3.42
N LEU A 178 -49.38 -3.24 -2.15
CA LEU A 178 -48.41 -3.07 -1.07
C LEU A 178 -47.52 -4.30 -0.83
N GLU A 179 -48.01 -5.52 -1.13
CA GLU A 179 -47.25 -6.76 -0.96
C GLU A 179 -46.09 -6.89 -1.96
N ASN A 180 -46.30 -6.46 -3.21
CA ASN A 180 -45.26 -6.45 -4.25
C ASN A 180 -44.01 -5.64 -3.88
N PRO A 181 -44.13 -4.35 -3.46
CA PRO A 181 -42.98 -3.57 -3.02
C PRO A 181 -42.31 -4.17 -1.77
N LEU A 182 -43.07 -4.79 -0.86
CA LEU A 182 -42.50 -5.46 0.32
C LEU A 182 -41.60 -6.65 -0.06
N LYS A 183 -42.02 -7.46 -1.04
CA LYS A 183 -41.18 -8.54 -1.61
C LYS A 183 -39.98 -7.98 -2.39
N GLY A 184 -40.17 -6.85 -3.08
CA GLY A 184 -39.12 -6.16 -3.84
C GLY A 184 -37.98 -5.61 -2.99
N MET A 185 -38.23 -5.33 -1.71
CA MET A 185 -37.21 -4.79 -0.79
C MET A 185 -36.06 -5.77 -0.54
N GLY A 186 -36.36 -7.07 -0.37
CA GLY A 186 -35.33 -8.11 -0.18
C GLY A 186 -34.44 -8.27 -1.42
N THR A 187 -35.03 -8.11 -2.61
CA THR A 187 -34.28 -8.14 -3.87
C THR A 187 -33.43 -6.90 -4.09
N ALA A 188 -33.87 -5.72 -3.64
CA ALA A 188 -33.07 -4.49 -3.67
C ALA A 188 -31.82 -4.60 -2.79
N PHE A 189 -31.93 -5.26 -1.63
CA PHE A 189 -30.81 -5.46 -0.71
C PHE A 189 -29.71 -6.38 -1.27
N SER A 190 -30.05 -7.24 -2.23
CA SER A 190 -29.10 -8.21 -2.78
C SER A 190 -27.89 -7.57 -3.45
N SER A 191 -28.05 -6.40 -4.09
CA SER A 191 -26.94 -5.63 -4.67
C SER A 191 -25.91 -5.23 -3.62
N SER A 192 -26.36 -4.90 -2.39
CA SER A 192 -25.46 -4.63 -1.26
C SER A 192 -24.66 -5.86 -0.87
N LEU A 193 -25.29 -7.03 -0.85
CA LEU A 193 -24.61 -8.29 -0.53
C LEU A 193 -23.52 -8.62 -1.56
N PHE A 194 -23.76 -8.35 -2.84
CA PHE A 194 -22.73 -8.48 -3.88
C PHE A 194 -21.60 -7.46 -3.69
N GLY A 195 -21.92 -6.19 -3.42
CA GLY A 195 -20.92 -5.14 -3.22
C GLY A 195 -20.05 -5.37 -1.98
N LEU A 196 -20.67 -5.68 -0.83
CA LEU A 196 -19.97 -5.97 0.42
C LEU A 196 -19.25 -7.32 0.39
N GLY A 197 -19.87 -8.36 -0.17
CA GLY A 197 -19.24 -9.66 -0.34
C GLY A 197 -18.04 -9.59 -1.26
N GLY A 198 -18.17 -8.89 -2.39
CA GLY A 198 -17.07 -8.66 -3.32
C GLY A 198 -15.96 -7.78 -2.73
N SER A 199 -16.29 -6.77 -1.94
CA SER A 199 -15.27 -5.92 -1.28
C SER A 199 -14.48 -6.69 -0.21
N LEU A 200 -15.11 -7.63 0.50
CA LEU A 200 -14.40 -8.56 1.40
C LEU A 200 -13.46 -9.50 0.65
N VAL A 201 -13.89 -10.03 -0.50
CA VAL A 201 -13.05 -10.85 -1.38
C VAL A 201 -11.83 -10.05 -1.85
N LEU A 202 -12.04 -8.85 -2.38
CA LEU A 202 -10.94 -7.97 -2.80
C LEU A 202 -10.03 -7.57 -1.64
N GLY A 203 -10.60 -7.24 -0.48
CA GLY A 203 -9.84 -6.85 0.71
C GLY A 203 -8.89 -7.94 1.17
N PHE A 204 -9.30 -9.21 1.13
CA PHE A 204 -8.41 -10.32 1.44
C PHE A 204 -7.26 -10.44 0.42
N ILE A 205 -7.57 -10.33 -0.87
CA ILE A 205 -6.57 -10.41 -1.94
C ILE A 205 -5.57 -9.26 -1.83
N ASP A 206 -6.04 -8.04 -1.52
CA ASP A 206 -5.21 -6.85 -1.30
C ASP A 206 -4.23 -7.04 -0.15
N ILE A 207 -4.67 -7.64 0.96
CA ILE A 207 -3.78 -7.97 2.08
C ILE A 207 -2.66 -8.92 1.63
N GLN A 208 -2.99 -9.94 0.83
CA GLN A 208 -2.00 -10.89 0.33
C GLN A 208 -1.00 -10.22 -0.63
N ALA A 209 -1.47 -9.34 -1.52
CA ALA A 209 -0.62 -8.53 -2.38
C ALA A 209 0.29 -7.61 -1.55
N GLY A 210 -0.27 -6.96 -0.52
CA GLY A 210 0.47 -6.10 0.38
C GLY A 210 1.57 -6.82 1.16
N HIS A 211 1.32 -8.05 1.62
CA HIS A 211 2.34 -8.89 2.25
C HIS A 211 3.47 -9.26 1.27
N ALA A 212 3.14 -9.61 0.03
CA ALA A 212 4.13 -9.94 -0.99
C ALA A 212 5.06 -8.74 -1.30
N GLN A 213 4.47 -7.55 -1.45
CA GLN A 213 5.20 -6.30 -1.67
C GLN A 213 6.12 -5.93 -0.51
N ASN A 214 5.60 -5.96 0.72
CA ASN A 214 6.37 -5.56 1.90
C ASN A 214 7.58 -6.49 2.11
N ARG A 215 7.39 -7.79 1.82
CA ARG A 215 8.48 -8.75 1.85
C ARG A 215 9.53 -8.48 0.78
N PHE A 216 9.11 -8.16 -0.44
CA PHE A 216 10.03 -7.78 -1.52
C PHE A 216 10.85 -6.55 -1.16
N PHE A 217 10.20 -5.51 -0.63
CA PHE A 217 10.87 -4.30 -0.17
C PHE A 217 11.91 -4.59 0.92
N ASN A 218 11.55 -5.37 1.93
CA ASN A 218 12.49 -5.77 2.98
C ASN A 218 13.67 -6.60 2.43
N GLU A 219 13.43 -7.53 1.50
CA GLU A 219 14.49 -8.31 0.85
C GLU A 219 15.42 -7.40 0.00
N MET A 220 14.89 -6.34 -0.61
CA MET A 220 15.69 -5.33 -1.31
C MET A 220 16.53 -4.48 -0.35
N GLU A 221 15.94 -4.00 0.74
CA GLU A 221 16.62 -3.20 1.77
C GLU A 221 17.77 -3.98 2.40
N GLU A 222 17.54 -5.25 2.75
CA GLU A 222 18.57 -6.14 3.28
C GLU A 222 19.72 -6.33 2.27
N TRP A 223 19.41 -6.56 0.99
CA TRP A 223 20.41 -6.69 -0.06
C TRP A 223 21.24 -5.41 -0.24
N LEU A 224 20.58 -4.24 -0.25
CA LEU A 224 21.26 -2.94 -0.35
C LEU A 224 22.18 -2.67 0.83
N SER A 225 21.72 -2.95 2.05
CA SER A 225 22.55 -2.82 3.27
C SER A 225 23.81 -3.68 3.20
N GLY A 226 23.72 -4.88 2.61
CA GLY A 226 24.84 -5.77 2.39
C GLY A 226 25.87 -5.22 1.40
N VAL A 227 25.42 -4.61 0.30
CA VAL A 227 26.30 -3.98 -0.70
C VAL A 227 27.02 -2.77 -0.12
N THR A 228 26.30 -1.89 0.59
CA THR A 228 26.92 -0.69 1.20
C THR A 228 27.95 -1.07 2.26
N ARG A 229 27.68 -2.10 3.07
CA ARG A 229 28.63 -2.59 4.08
C ARG A 229 29.89 -3.21 3.47
N LEU A 230 29.78 -3.85 2.31
CA LEU A 230 30.96 -4.36 1.58
C LEU A 230 31.83 -3.21 1.06
N VAL A 231 31.23 -2.13 0.56
CA VAL A 231 31.95 -0.92 0.13
C VAL A 231 32.63 -0.21 1.30
N ASP A 232 31.95 -0.09 2.44
CA ASP A 232 32.49 0.57 3.64
C ASP A 232 33.63 -0.25 4.29
N VAL A 233 33.59 -1.58 4.15
CA VAL A 233 34.66 -2.48 4.64
C VAL A 233 35.87 -2.50 3.71
N ASP A 234 35.70 -2.33 2.39
CA ASP A 234 36.82 -2.20 1.43
C ASP A 234 37.54 -0.84 1.56
N GLU A 235 36.89 0.17 2.18
CA GLU A 235 37.49 1.46 2.53
C GLU A 235 38.29 1.43 3.85
N LEU A 236 38.21 0.35 4.64
CA LEU A 236 39.19 0.11 5.70
C LEU A 236 40.47 -0.42 5.06
N PRO A 237 41.62 0.26 5.18
CA PRO A 237 42.86 -0.25 4.63
C PRO A 237 43.09 -1.61 5.30
N GLY A 238 43.19 -2.67 4.47
CA GLY A 238 43.49 -4.04 4.93
C GLY A 238 44.66 -4.02 5.92
N PRO A 239 44.77 -4.98 6.85
CA PRO A 239 45.58 -4.86 8.05
C PRO A 239 47.03 -4.52 7.70
N VAL A 240 47.33 -3.23 7.66
CA VAL A 240 48.68 -2.71 7.57
C VAL A 240 49.27 -3.07 8.92
N PRO A 241 50.35 -3.87 8.99
CA PRO A 241 51.02 -4.12 10.26
C PRO A 241 51.48 -2.77 10.81
N GLY A 242 50.70 -2.16 11.72
CA GLY A 242 50.92 -0.82 12.28
C GLY A 242 49.84 0.24 12.05
N GLY A 243 48.89 0.06 11.12
CA GLY A 243 47.96 1.14 10.72
C GLY A 243 46.86 1.48 11.76
N SER A 244 46.38 0.49 12.51
CA SER A 244 45.41 0.71 13.58
C SER A 244 46.01 1.49 14.75
N ALA A 245 47.29 1.28 15.06
CA ALA A 245 47.99 2.02 16.12
C ALA A 245 48.21 3.50 15.75
N GLU A 246 48.47 3.80 14.48
CA GLU A 246 48.59 5.18 14.00
C GLU A 246 47.24 5.90 13.92
N MET A 247 46.17 5.22 13.51
CA MET A 247 44.82 5.79 13.51
C MET A 247 44.35 6.12 14.93
N PHE A 248 44.55 5.21 15.90
CA PHE A 248 44.25 5.48 17.30
C PHE A 248 45.14 6.58 17.90
N ARG A 249 46.43 6.66 17.54
CA ARG A 249 47.31 7.77 17.95
C ARG A 249 46.87 9.12 17.36
N ASN A 250 46.42 9.13 16.11
CA ASN A 250 45.93 10.35 15.47
C ASN A 250 44.61 10.82 16.09
N ILE A 251 43.73 9.91 16.48
CA ILE A 251 42.50 10.24 17.22
C ILE A 251 42.83 10.81 18.60
N ASP A 252 43.76 10.21 19.36
CA ASP A 252 44.19 10.74 20.68
C ASP A 252 44.83 12.13 20.53
N THR A 253 45.68 12.32 19.52
CA THR A 253 46.33 13.61 19.26
C THR A 253 45.31 14.69 18.88
N ASN A 254 44.36 14.38 18.00
CA ASN A 254 43.31 15.31 17.58
C ASN A 254 42.35 15.65 18.75
N LEU A 255 42.01 14.68 19.60
CA LEU A 255 41.20 14.93 20.79
C LEU A 255 41.93 15.84 21.80
N ARG A 256 43.24 15.65 22.00
CA ARG A 256 44.03 16.55 22.86
C ARG A 256 44.09 17.97 22.32
N VAL A 257 44.24 18.12 21.00
CA VAL A 257 44.22 19.44 20.35
C VAL A 257 42.85 20.10 20.52
N LEU A 258 41.76 19.37 20.33
CA LEU A 258 40.39 19.88 20.53
C LEU A 258 40.10 20.26 21.98
N VAL A 259 40.52 19.44 22.94
CA VAL A 259 40.36 19.74 24.39
C VAL A 259 41.16 20.98 24.77
N ASN A 260 42.41 21.10 24.30
CA ASN A 260 43.22 22.29 24.51
C ASN A 260 42.61 23.53 23.84
N GLN A 261 42.02 23.37 22.65
CA GLN A 261 41.35 24.47 21.94
C GLN A 261 40.08 24.91 22.68
N MET A 262 39.26 23.96 23.16
CA MET A 262 38.08 24.21 23.99
C MET A 262 38.43 24.91 25.30
N GLN A 263 39.49 24.47 25.99
CA GLN A 263 39.95 25.13 27.22
C GLN A 263 40.42 26.55 26.96
N LYS A 264 41.20 26.79 25.89
CA LYS A 264 41.61 28.15 25.49
C LYS A 264 40.41 29.02 25.14
N ASN A 265 39.43 28.47 24.41
CA ASN A 265 38.23 29.21 24.03
C ASN A 265 37.37 29.56 25.24
N ASN A 266 37.21 28.63 26.20
CA ASN A 266 36.51 28.88 27.46
C ASN A 266 37.24 29.91 28.33
N GLN A 267 38.58 29.89 28.37
CA GLN A 267 39.36 30.91 29.10
C GLN A 267 39.25 32.29 28.43
N ALA A 268 39.29 32.35 27.11
CA ALA A 268 39.07 33.59 26.36
C ALA A 268 37.68 34.14 26.65
N MET A 269 36.65 33.30 26.59
CA MET A 269 35.27 33.66 26.91
C MET A 269 35.12 34.11 28.38
N ALA A 270 35.73 33.43 29.34
CA ALA A 270 35.74 33.86 30.75
C ALA A 270 36.46 35.20 30.94
N SER A 271 37.52 35.48 30.19
CA SER A 271 38.23 36.77 30.24
C SER A 271 37.40 37.90 29.62
N LEU A 272 36.63 37.62 28.55
CA LEU A 272 35.69 38.55 27.95
C LEU A 272 34.52 38.84 28.90
N LEU A 273 33.98 37.83 29.58
CA LEU A 273 32.94 38.00 30.60
C LEU A 273 33.44 38.84 31.78
N LYS A 274 34.67 38.61 32.24
CA LYS A 274 35.30 39.45 33.28
C LYS A 274 35.57 40.88 32.79
N GLN A 275 35.96 41.07 31.53
CA GLN A 275 36.09 42.41 30.94
C GLN A 275 34.73 43.10 30.80
N GLN A 276 33.66 42.39 30.46
CA GLN A 276 32.31 42.95 30.40
C GLN A 276 31.78 43.32 31.78
N GLN A 277 31.98 42.48 32.80
CA GLN A 277 31.65 42.84 34.19
C GLN A 277 32.46 44.03 34.71
N LYS A 278 33.75 44.14 34.33
CA LYS A 278 34.57 45.30 34.72
C LYS A 278 34.20 46.58 33.97
N LYS A 279 33.59 46.47 32.78
CA LYS A 279 33.15 47.60 31.95
C LYS A 279 31.71 48.05 32.27
N ASN A 280 30.96 47.29 33.06
CA ASN A 280 29.60 47.63 33.50
C ASN A 280 29.46 47.46 35.03
N PRO A 281 29.84 48.47 35.85
CA PRO A 281 29.78 48.37 37.31
C PRO A 281 28.39 48.64 37.90
N ASP A 282 27.39 49.03 37.10
CA ASP A 282 26.04 49.33 37.57
C ASP A 282 25.01 48.34 37.00
N SER A 283 24.78 47.25 37.73
CA SER A 283 23.47 46.56 37.79
C SER A 283 23.38 45.81 39.13
N PRO A 284 22.33 45.99 39.95
CA PRO A 284 22.27 45.47 41.32
C PRO A 284 22.00 43.95 41.34
N PRO A 285 22.34 43.24 42.45
CA PRO A 285 21.95 41.85 42.61
C PRO A 285 20.43 41.77 42.79
N GLU A 286 19.74 41.01 41.94
CA GLU A 286 18.40 40.53 42.24
C GLU A 286 18.48 39.66 43.49
N SER A 287 17.86 40.16 44.56
CA SER A 287 17.66 39.47 45.82
C SER A 287 16.71 38.29 45.64
N GLU A 288 17.09 37.16 46.21
CA GLU A 288 16.25 36.01 46.49
C GLU A 288 14.89 36.42 47.10
N ALA A 289 13.80 35.96 46.48
CA ALA A 289 12.52 35.64 47.10
C ALA A 289 11.76 34.67 46.18
#